data_AF-A0A2N7HS27-F1
#
_entry.id   AF-A0A2N7HS27-F1
#
_cell.length_a   1.000
_cell.length_b   1.000
_cell.length_c   1.000
_cell.angle_alpha   90.00
_cell.angle_beta   90.00
_cell.angle_gamma   90.00
#
_symmetry.space_group_name_H-M   'P 1'
#
loop_
_entity.id
_entity.type
_entity.pdbx_description
1 polymer ?
#
loop_
_entity_poly.entity_id
_entity_poly.type
_entity_poly.pdbx_seq_one_letter_code
_entity_poly.pdbx_strand_id
1 'polypeptide(L)' 'MVDNQAEHPTKWIDLKGIGPWTIQYALLRGLSEPNHLLVGDLVVKKFIEHRPAINIESVSPWGSYATFHCWNQS' A
#
# COMPACT_ATOMS: atom_id res chain seq x y z
N MET A 1 -16.45 13.93 24.70
CA MET A 1 -16.92 13.60 23.35
C MET A 1 -15.68 13.27 22.54
N VAL A 2 -15.47 12.02 22.14
CA VAL A 2 -14.34 11.68 21.28
C VAL A 2 -14.72 12.14 19.89
N ASP A 3 -14.16 13.26 19.46
CA ASP A 3 -14.29 13.75 18.10
C ASP A 3 -13.51 12.80 17.19
N ASN A 4 -14.13 11.70 16.77
CA ASN A 4 -13.53 10.77 15.83
C ASN A 4 -13.79 11.27 14.41
N GLN A 5 -13.22 12.43 14.08
CA GLN A 5 -12.96 12.78 12.69
C GLN A 5 -12.14 11.63 12.10
N ALA A 6 -12.44 11.23 10.86
CA ALA A 6 -11.78 10.08 10.22
C ALA A 6 -10.25 10.23 10.26
N GLU A 7 -9.64 9.62 11.28
CA GLU A 7 -8.23 9.82 11.58
C GLU A 7 -7.39 9.22 10.45
N HIS A 8 -6.32 9.91 10.09
CA HIS A 8 -5.47 9.48 8.98
C HIS A 8 -4.97 8.04 9.21
N PRO A 9 -4.98 7.14 8.21
CA PRO A 9 -4.64 5.73 8.40
C PRO A 9 -3.27 5.48 9.02
N THR A 10 -2.32 6.41 8.87
CA THR A 10 -1.00 6.33 9.51
C THR A 10 -1.05 6.29 11.05
N LYS A 11 -2.16 6.71 11.66
CA LYS A 11 -2.39 6.66 13.11
C LYS A 11 -3.04 5.36 13.59
N TRP A 12 -3.55 4.55 12.67
CA TRP A 12 -4.26 3.32 13.02
C TRP A 12 -3.35 2.21 13.57
N ILE A 13 -2.03 2.41 13.61
CA ILE A 13 -1.09 1.42 14.15
C ILE A 13 -1.34 1.09 15.62
N ASP A 14 -1.96 2.01 16.36
CA ASP A 14 -2.32 1.82 17.77
C ASP A 14 -3.59 0.96 17.94
N LEU A 15 -4.33 0.70 16.85
CA LEU A 15 -5.53 -0.12 16.87
C LEU A 15 -5.16 -1.61 16.80
N LYS A 16 -5.54 -2.37 17.83
CA LYS A 16 -5.31 -3.82 17.88
C LYS A 16 -5.87 -4.51 16.63
N GLY A 17 -5.01 -5.25 15.94
CA GLY A 17 -5.36 -6.00 14.72
C GLY A 17 -5.09 -5.25 13.42
N ILE A 18 -4.68 -3.98 13.46
CA ILE A 18 -4.23 -3.21 12.29
C ILE A 18 -2.71 -3.20 12.26
N GLY A 19 -2.13 -3.78 11.20
CA GLY A 19 -0.69 -3.79 10.96
C GLY A 19 -0.27 -2.84 9.84
N PRO A 20 1.06 -2.71 9.59
CA PRO A 20 1.59 -1.83 8.54
C PRO A 20 1.04 -2.11 7.14
N TRP A 21 0.74 -3.38 6.82
CA TRP A 21 0.14 -3.76 5.55
C TRP A 21 -1.27 -3.14 5.38
N THR A 22 -2.10 -3.25 6.41
CA THR A 22 -3.47 -2.69 6.41
C THR A 22 -3.45 -1.17 6.28
N ILE A 23 -2.49 -0.50 6.94
CA ILE A 23 -2.30 0.95 6.83
C ILE A 23 -1.97 1.34 5.40
N GLN A 24 -0.96 0.71 4.78
CA GLN A 24 -0.58 1.03 3.40
C GLN A 24 -1.70 0.71 2.41
N TYR A 25 -2.45 -0.36 2.63
CA TYR A 25 -3.63 -0.69 1.83
C TYR A 25 -4.71 0.40 1.94
N ALA A 26 -4.95 0.94 3.14
CA ALA A 26 -5.88 2.04 3.36
C ALA A 26 -5.40 3.36 2.74
N LEU A 27 -4.10 3.66 2.77
CA LEU A 27 -3.54 4.83 2.06
C LEU A 27 -3.74 4.71 0.55
N LEU A 28 -3.42 3.54 -0.01
CA LEU A 28 -3.53 3.25 -1.43
C LEU A 28 -4.99 3.21 -1.92
N ARG A 29 -5.89 2.49 -1.23
CA ARG A 29 -7.24 2.20 -1.73
C ARG A 29 -8.35 2.99 -1.03
N GLY A 30 -8.11 3.42 0.21
CA GLY A 30 -9.02 4.26 0.97
C GLY A 30 -8.82 5.75 0.65
N LEU A 31 -7.58 6.24 0.70
CA LEU A 31 -7.25 7.65 0.43
C LEU A 31 -6.79 7.91 -1.01
N SER A 32 -6.69 6.87 -1.85
CA SER A 32 -6.23 6.99 -3.24
C SER A 32 -4.85 7.63 -3.38
N GLU A 33 -3.97 7.46 -2.38
CA GLU A 33 -2.62 8.00 -2.47
C GLU A 33 -1.87 7.33 -3.65
N PRO A 34 -1.21 8.10 -4.52
CA PRO A 34 -0.72 7.59 -5.81
C PRO A 34 0.57 6.76 -5.74
N ASN A 35 1.31 6.83 -4.63
CA ASN A 35 2.70 6.36 -4.56
C ASN A 35 2.98 5.26 -3.52
N HIS A 36 2.18 4.19 -3.48
CA HIS A 36 2.37 3.06 -2.57
C HIS A 36 2.60 1.75 -3.33
N LEU A 37 3.86 1.30 -3.40
CA LEU A 37 4.18 -0.06 -3.82
C LEU A 37 4.07 -1.01 -2.62
N LEU A 38 3.05 -1.87 -2.59
CA LEU A 38 2.80 -2.77 -1.45
C LEU A 38 3.76 -3.98 -1.43
N VAL A 39 5.06 -3.75 -1.23
CA VAL A 39 6.09 -4.82 -1.24
C VAL A 39 5.86 -5.95 -0.24
N GLY A 40 5.11 -5.69 0.84
CA GLY A 40 4.71 -6.69 1.83
C GLY A 40 3.46 -7.49 1.46
N ASP A 41 2.74 -7.10 0.42
CA ASP A 41 1.62 -7.87 -0.12
C ASP A 41 2.13 -9.15 -0.80
N LEU A 42 1.49 -10.29 -0.53
CA LEU A 42 1.98 -11.58 -0.99
C LEU A 42 2.03 -11.69 -2.52
N VAL A 43 1.04 -11.11 -3.21
CA VAL A 43 0.96 -11.15 -4.67
C VAL A 43 2.00 -10.22 -5.28
N VAL A 44 2.08 -8.99 -4.77
CA VAL A 44 3.10 -8.02 -5.21
C VAL A 44 4.50 -8.56 -4.98
N LYS A 45 4.77 -9.15 -3.82
CA LYS A 45 6.08 -9.75 -3.49
C LYS A 45 6.49 -10.81 -4.52
N LYS A 46 5.60 -11.76 -4.84
CA LYS A 46 5.87 -12.79 -5.85
C LYS A 46 6.05 -12.21 -7.26
N PHE A 47 5.30 -11.17 -7.59
CA PHE A 47 5.37 -10.51 -8.88
C PHE A 47 6.72 -9.79 -9.09
N ILE A 48 7.23 -9.09 -8.07
CA ILE A 48 8.50 -8.35 -8.17
C ILE A 48 9.74 -9.23 -8.00
N GLU A 49 9.63 -10.40 -7.35
CA GLU A 49 10.75 -11.33 -7.12
C GLU A 49 11.49 -11.70 -8.42
N HIS A 50 10.76 -11.82 -9.53
CA HIS A 50 11.32 -12.15 -10.84
C HIS A 50 11.54 -10.90 -11.73
N ARG A 51 11.34 -9.70 -11.19
CA ARG A 51 11.36 -8.40 -11.90
C ARG A 51 12.08 -7.35 -11.05
N PRO A 52 13.40 -7.47 -10.82
CA PRO A 52 14.14 -6.60 -9.90
C PRO A 52 14.18 -5.12 -10.33
N ALA A 53 13.87 -4.83 -11.61
CA ALA A 53 13.69 -3.47 -12.11
C ALA A 53 12.47 -2.76 -11.49
N ILE A 54 11.49 -3.50 -10.94
CA ILE A 54 10.33 -2.94 -10.25
C ILE A 54 10.66 -2.83 -8.76
N ASN A 55 10.88 -1.60 -8.30
CA ASN A 55 11.12 -1.27 -6.91
C ASN A 55 10.50 0.09 -6.60
N ILE A 56 10.52 0.50 -5.33
CA ILE A 56 9.85 1.74 -4.87
C ILE A 56 10.37 2.97 -5.63
N GLU A 57 11.66 3.02 -5.93
CA GLU A 57 12.30 4.15 -6.61
C GLU A 57 11.90 4.21 -8.09
N SER A 58 11.90 3.07 -8.78
CA SER A 58 11.63 3.00 -10.22
C SER A 58 10.17 3.24 -10.60
N VAL A 59 9.23 2.98 -9.68
CA VAL A 59 7.79 3.22 -9.91
C VAL A 59 7.30 4.53 -9.32
N SER A 60 8.13 5.25 -8.57
CA SER A 60 7.78 6.56 -8.04
C SER A 60 7.58 7.58 -9.16
N PRO A 61 6.59 8.49 -9.09
CA PRO A 61 5.65 8.73 -7.98
C PRO A 61 4.32 7.97 -8.08
N TRP A 62 4.29 6.85 -8.81
CA TRP A 62 3.07 6.11 -9.19
C TRP A 62 3.03 4.68 -8.62
N GLY A 63 3.67 4.43 -7.49
CA GLY A 63 3.74 3.08 -6.89
C GLY A 63 2.39 2.39 -6.70
N SER A 64 1.31 3.13 -6.44
CA SER A 64 -0.04 2.55 -6.31
C SER A 64 -0.54 1.99 -7.63
N TYR A 65 -0.23 2.65 -8.75
CA TYR A 65 -0.56 2.15 -10.09
C TYR A 65 0.24 0.91 -10.45
N ALA A 66 1.51 0.84 -10.05
CA ALA A 66 2.31 -0.38 -10.21
C ALA A 66 1.70 -1.55 -9.40
N THR A 67 1.24 -1.29 -8.17
CA THR A 67 0.50 -2.26 -7.37
C THR A 67 -0.79 -2.72 -8.07
N PHE A 68 -1.60 -1.80 -8.59
CA PHE A 68 -2.82 -2.16 -9.33
C PHE A 68 -2.53 -2.98 -10.58
N HIS A 69 -1.48 -2.61 -11.32
CA HIS A 69 -1.05 -3.34 -12.52
C HIS A 69 -0.60 -4.76 -12.19
N CYS A 70 0.15 -4.93 -11.10
CA CYS A 70 0.51 -6.24 -10.57
C CYS A 70 -0.75 -7.08 -10.30
N TRP A 71 -1.69 -6.57 -9.50
CA TRP A 71 -2.92 -7.31 -9.16
C TRP A 71 -3.77 -7.67 -10.37
N ASN A 72 -3.78 -6.83 -11.41
CA ASN A 72 -4.52 -7.11 -12.64
C ASN A 72 -3.86 -8.17 -13.54
N GLN A 73 -2.57 -8.47 -13.32
CA GLN A 73 -1.80 -9.46 -14.09
C GLN A 73 -1.51 -10.76 -13.33
N SER A 74 -2.04 -10.88 -12.11
CA SER A 74 -1.81 -12.01 -11.21
C SER A 74 -2.77 -13.16 -11.42
#